data_AF-A0A5D6UUQ1-F1
#
_entry.id   AF-A0A5D6UUQ1-F1
#
_cell.length_a   1.000
_cell.length_b   1.000
_cell.length_c   1.000
_cell.angle_alpha   90.00
_cell.angle_beta   90.00
_cell.angle_gamma   90.00
#
_symmetry.space_group_name_H-M   'P 1'
#
loop_
_entity.id
_entity.type
_entity.pdbx_description
1 polymer ?
#
loop_
_entity_poly.entity_id
_entity_poly.type
_entity_poly.pdbx_seq_one_letter_code
_entity_poly.pdbx_strand_id
1 'polypeptide(L)'
;MIKISRWSLVARSSVALLLGGLLSLGTRPAAGQLLRAQGPEMVNGRGEKVVLRGVNVGGWLLQESYILRTDSLNSQGQIQAALLRTMSVQQVEDFYRQYRKNFVTKADIDFLADQGFNCVRVPFHYDLFLTSTQRRLRYKALQDPAQLTAYADSLAAWNDRGQLFTAQNLDGFRHLDEVIRWCQARNLYVVLDLHAAPGGQGVDRNINDNLVPLDLWKRRDAKGRLVYQDATVQLWKQLAARYRQNASIAFYDLINEPHGLTPQNGLSADNQELRALYVRLLEAVRSQNDQHLLMLEGNGYGNEYTNLTPDKLPEPLRTNLVYNAHRYWCSNEPTSSDPNPNQINTFQNLAAFRDKWQVPVWVGETGENANEWFAAAVTELNNLGIGWCHWNIKRVDATTGIFSVPAYGSILTSAGRKTLLRNVQVRHSKVNWDVVQALLRPAEGGRAFAPQQLPGRLVAADYDMGRAGSAYHDTYAQRTEFGQPESWNQGRQYRNDGVDISPVADPKAHNVAVDMLEPNEWVQYSVEVTQPGFCQLQARVANATATVARLQLLLDGQPLAELVVPPTGPGDVWTTLTLPAKNLPAGAHQLRLVTKEPGARISWVLFERVPLPKASAPVSGTMQ
;
A
#
# COMPACT_ATOMS: atom_id res chain seq x y z
N MET A 1 -17.16 -53.30 -8.11
CA MET A 1 -17.87 -53.48 -9.40
C MET A 1 -19.36 -53.45 -9.11
N ILE A 2 -19.98 -52.29 -9.30
CA ILE A 2 -21.24 -51.92 -8.67
C ILE A 2 -22.38 -51.97 -9.69
N LYS A 3 -23.45 -52.68 -9.28
CA LYS A 3 -24.73 -52.83 -9.96
C LYS A 3 -25.50 -51.52 -10.01
N ILE A 4 -26.14 -51.29 -11.15
CA ILE A 4 -27.19 -50.28 -11.36
C ILE A 4 -28.52 -50.86 -10.85
N SER A 5 -29.26 -50.11 -10.03
CA SER A 5 -30.68 -50.36 -9.76
C SER A 5 -31.46 -49.05 -9.68
N ARG A 6 -32.46 -48.92 -10.56
CA ARG A 6 -33.56 -47.93 -10.54
C ARG A 6 -34.44 -48.13 -9.30
N TRP A 7 -35.15 -47.11 -8.84
CA TRP A 7 -36.63 -47.06 -8.67
C TRP A 7 -37.11 -45.60 -8.47
N SER A 8 -38.26 -45.32 -9.09
CA SER A 8 -39.22 -44.18 -9.06
C SER A 8 -39.51 -43.53 -7.69
N LEU A 9 -40.18 -42.39 -7.49
CA LEU A 9 -41.27 -41.62 -8.14
C LEU A 9 -41.25 -40.23 -7.43
N VAL A 10 -41.62 -39.07 -7.99
CA VAL A 10 -42.94 -38.42 -7.89
C VAL A 10 -42.78 -37.02 -8.51
N ALA A 11 -43.70 -36.66 -9.40
CA ALA A 11 -43.84 -35.33 -9.95
C ALA A 11 -44.43 -34.36 -8.91
N ARG A 12 -43.82 -33.18 -8.77
CA ARG A 12 -44.50 -31.96 -8.31
C ARG A 12 -44.10 -30.80 -9.20
N SER A 13 -45.09 -30.34 -9.96
CA SER A 13 -45.06 -29.13 -10.75
C SER A 13 -44.94 -27.92 -9.83
N SER A 14 -43.85 -27.17 -9.95
CA SER A 14 -43.77 -25.78 -9.49
C SER A 14 -43.18 -24.98 -10.64
N VAL A 15 -44.00 -24.08 -11.17
CA VAL A 15 -43.64 -23.08 -12.17
C VAL A 15 -42.50 -22.24 -11.62
N ALA A 16 -41.29 -22.42 -12.15
CA ALA A 16 -40.18 -21.48 -11.96
C ALA A 16 -40.12 -20.60 -13.19
N LEU A 17 -40.40 -19.31 -13.02
CA LEU A 17 -40.08 -18.29 -14.01
C LEU A 17 -38.57 -18.37 -14.31
N LEU A 18 -38.23 -18.78 -15.53
CA LEU A 18 -36.93 -18.55 -16.12
C LEU A 18 -36.80 -17.04 -16.39
N LEU A 19 -36.42 -16.29 -15.36
CA LEU A 19 -35.69 -15.03 -15.56
C LEU A 19 -34.35 -15.42 -16.16
N GLY A 20 -34.28 -15.37 -17.48
CA GLY A 20 -33.03 -15.44 -18.23
C GLY A 20 -32.14 -14.28 -17.80
N GLY A 21 -31.33 -14.52 -16.77
CA GLY A 21 -30.18 -13.70 -16.46
C GLY A 21 -29.25 -13.76 -17.65
N LEU A 22 -29.33 -12.73 -18.50
CA LEU A 22 -28.26 -12.37 -19.42
C LEU A 22 -26.99 -12.28 -18.59
N LEU A 23 -26.19 -13.33 -18.63
CA LEU A 23 -24.76 -13.24 -18.37
C LEU A 23 -24.24 -12.20 -19.35
N SER A 24 -24.17 -10.95 -18.90
CA SER A 24 -23.39 -9.92 -19.53
C SER A 24 -21.95 -10.41 -19.46
N LEU A 25 -21.52 -11.13 -20.50
CA LEU A 25 -20.13 -11.23 -20.89
C LEU A 25 -19.67 -9.78 -21.04
N GLY A 26 -19.13 -9.22 -19.97
CA GLY A 26 -18.60 -7.86 -19.95
C GLY A 26 -17.65 -7.74 -21.12
N THR A 27 -18.04 -6.94 -22.11
CA THR A 27 -17.21 -6.61 -23.25
C THR A 27 -15.96 -5.92 -22.71
N ARG A 28 -14.84 -6.64 -22.76
CA ARG A 28 -13.51 -6.15 -22.36
C ARG A 28 -13.30 -4.73 -22.90
N PRO A 29 -12.83 -3.76 -22.10
CA PRO A 29 -12.53 -2.44 -22.61
C PRO A 29 -11.42 -2.59 -23.66
N ALA A 30 -11.65 -1.97 -24.82
CA ALA A 30 -10.67 -1.94 -25.88
C ALA A 30 -9.54 -1.01 -25.43
N ALA A 31 -8.41 -1.59 -25.02
CA ALA A 31 -7.14 -0.89 -24.93
C ALA A 31 -6.77 -0.40 -26.35
N GLY A 32 -7.21 0.81 -26.69
CA GLY A 32 -7.02 1.38 -28.03
C GLY A 32 -7.22 2.89 -28.15
N GLN A 33 -7.73 3.55 -27.11
CA GLN A 33 -7.89 5.01 -27.08
C GLN A 33 -7.53 5.55 -25.70
N LEU A 34 -6.91 6.75 -25.67
CA LEU A 34 -6.51 7.43 -24.44
C LEU A 34 -7.72 7.74 -23.54
N LEU A 35 -7.50 7.74 -22.23
CA LEU A 35 -8.47 8.32 -21.30
C LEU A 35 -8.61 9.82 -21.52
N ARG A 36 -9.79 10.36 -21.19
CA ARG A 36 -10.09 11.80 -21.26
C ARG A 36 -10.82 12.27 -20.00
N ALA A 37 -10.69 13.56 -19.71
CA ALA A 37 -11.51 14.21 -18.69
C ALA A 37 -12.85 14.60 -19.32
N GLN A 38 -13.94 14.18 -18.68
CA GLN A 38 -15.29 14.60 -19.03
C GLN A 38 -15.97 15.11 -17.76
N GLY A 39 -15.90 16.43 -17.56
CA GLY A 39 -16.29 17.05 -16.29
C GLY A 39 -15.54 16.39 -15.12
N PRO A 40 -16.23 15.95 -14.07
CA PRO A 40 -15.61 15.37 -12.89
C PRO A 40 -15.12 13.92 -13.10
N GLU A 41 -15.23 13.34 -14.30
CA GLU A 41 -14.97 11.91 -14.54
C GLU A 41 -13.81 11.67 -15.52
N MET A 42 -13.10 10.57 -15.30
CA MET A 42 -12.24 9.98 -16.34
C MET A 42 -13.07 9.02 -17.17
N VAL A 43 -13.01 9.15 -18.50
CA VAL A 43 -13.74 8.28 -19.44
C VAL A 43 -12.80 7.66 -20.47
N ASN A 44 -13.14 6.46 -20.94
CA ASN A 44 -12.42 5.80 -22.03
C ASN A 44 -12.90 6.31 -23.40
N GLY A 45 -12.34 5.75 -24.48
CA GLY A 45 -12.70 6.11 -25.86
C GLY A 45 -14.17 5.88 -26.28
N ARG A 46 -14.94 5.16 -25.47
CA ARG A 46 -16.39 4.94 -25.66
C ARG A 46 -17.24 5.90 -24.84
N GLY A 47 -16.64 6.78 -24.04
CA GLY A 47 -17.33 7.62 -23.07
C GLY A 47 -17.75 6.87 -21.80
N GLU A 48 -17.25 5.66 -21.57
CA GLU A 48 -17.55 4.90 -20.35
C GLU A 48 -16.64 5.39 -19.21
N LYS A 49 -17.22 5.63 -18.03
CA LYS A 49 -16.48 6.00 -16.82
C LYS A 49 -15.44 4.95 -16.43
N VAL A 50 -14.25 5.41 -16.08
CA VAL A 50 -13.14 4.59 -15.58
C VAL A 50 -12.75 5.08 -14.18
N VAL A 51 -12.90 4.21 -13.18
CA VAL A 51 -12.40 4.45 -11.82
C VAL A 51 -11.12 3.64 -11.64
N LEU A 52 -9.98 4.32 -11.52
CA LEU A 52 -8.68 3.69 -11.38
C LEU A 52 -8.43 3.31 -9.91
N ARG A 53 -8.22 2.01 -9.66
CA ARG A 53 -7.91 1.40 -8.37
C ARG A 53 -6.58 0.69 -8.51
N GLY A 54 -5.53 1.31 -7.99
CA GLY A 54 -4.16 0.91 -8.26
C GLY A 54 -3.31 0.65 -7.04
N VAL A 55 -2.07 0.27 -7.33
CA VAL A 55 -0.99 0.14 -6.35
C VAL A 55 0.22 0.89 -6.90
N ASN A 56 0.86 1.68 -6.05
CA ASN A 56 2.13 2.31 -6.33
C ASN A 56 3.24 1.25 -6.35
N VAL A 57 4.21 1.38 -7.26
CA VAL A 57 5.42 0.54 -7.27
C VAL A 57 6.64 1.30 -6.75
N GLY A 58 6.46 1.99 -5.61
CA GLY A 58 7.50 2.71 -4.89
C GLY A 58 8.62 1.80 -4.39
N GLY A 59 9.81 2.37 -4.18
CA GLY A 59 11.02 1.61 -3.89
C GLY A 59 11.71 0.99 -5.11
N TRP A 60 11.10 1.02 -6.30
CA TRP A 60 11.65 0.41 -7.51
C TRP A 60 12.57 1.34 -8.33
N LEU A 61 11.98 2.30 -9.03
CA LEU A 61 12.68 3.26 -9.88
C LEU A 61 13.09 4.54 -9.13
N LEU A 62 12.68 4.63 -7.86
CA LEU A 62 13.15 5.55 -6.83
C LEU A 62 13.15 4.79 -5.50
N GLN A 63 14.19 4.97 -4.69
CA GLN A 63 14.31 4.36 -3.37
C GLN A 63 14.04 5.37 -2.25
N GLU A 64 13.11 5.01 -1.36
CA GLU A 64 12.91 5.69 -0.08
C GLU A 64 13.38 4.80 1.07
N SER A 65 13.89 5.45 2.11
CA SER A 65 14.67 4.78 3.16
C SER A 65 13.83 3.83 4.00
N TYR A 66 12.62 4.26 4.36
CA TYR A 66 11.69 3.47 5.17
C TYR A 66 11.12 2.25 4.44
N ILE A 67 11.16 2.24 3.09
CA ILE A 67 10.73 1.09 2.29
C ILE A 67 11.77 -0.02 2.38
N LEU A 68 13.05 0.35 2.35
CA LEU A 68 14.20 -0.57 2.35
C LEU A 68 14.86 -0.73 3.71
N ARG A 69 14.34 -0.08 4.76
CA ARG A 69 14.91 -0.01 6.10
C ARG A 69 16.37 0.45 6.10
N THR A 70 16.62 1.52 5.36
CA THR A 70 17.91 2.22 5.32
C THR A 70 17.78 3.60 5.97
N ASP A 71 17.01 3.71 7.07
CA ASP A 71 16.54 5.00 7.63
C ASP A 71 17.69 5.99 7.98
N SER A 72 18.89 5.47 8.28
CA SER A 72 20.09 6.31 8.48
C SER A 72 20.64 6.93 7.19
N LEU A 73 20.18 6.47 6.03
CA LEU A 73 20.53 6.90 4.68
C LEU A 73 19.27 7.45 3.99
N ASN A 74 18.77 8.57 4.55
CA ASN A 74 17.47 9.25 4.36
C ASN A 74 17.09 9.70 2.91
N SER A 75 17.55 9.01 1.85
CA SER A 75 17.16 9.16 0.42
C SER A 75 17.97 8.23 -0.51
N GLN A 76 17.48 8.01 -1.74
CA GLN A 76 18.23 7.29 -2.79
C GLN A 76 19.65 7.83 -3.00
N GLY A 77 19.83 9.15 -3.07
CA GLY A 77 21.12 9.80 -3.24
C GLY A 77 22.06 9.53 -2.08
N GLN A 78 21.56 9.54 -0.84
CA GLN A 78 22.36 9.17 0.34
C GLN A 78 22.72 7.67 0.36
N ILE A 79 21.82 6.80 -0.10
CA ILE A 79 22.11 5.38 -0.31
C ILE A 79 23.22 5.23 -1.37
N GLN A 80 23.11 5.91 -2.51
CA GLN A 80 24.13 5.91 -3.58
C GLN A 80 25.48 6.42 -3.08
N ALA A 81 25.52 7.56 -2.38
CA ALA A 81 26.74 8.12 -1.80
C ALA A 81 27.39 7.16 -0.80
N ALA A 82 26.58 6.50 0.04
CA ALA A 82 27.08 5.52 0.99
C ALA A 82 27.65 4.27 0.33
N LEU A 83 27.02 3.77 -0.73
CA LEU A 83 27.54 2.65 -1.52
C LEU A 83 28.87 3.00 -2.19
N LEU A 84 29.00 4.20 -2.76
CA LEU A 84 30.22 4.70 -3.40
C LEU A 84 31.42 4.82 -2.45
N ARG A 85 31.21 4.80 -1.12
CA ARG A 85 32.31 4.70 -0.13
C ARG A 85 32.92 3.30 -0.05
N THR A 86 32.22 2.28 -0.54
CA THR A 86 32.59 0.86 -0.42
C THR A 86 32.70 0.13 -1.76
N MET A 87 32.28 0.77 -2.85
CA MET A 87 32.15 0.19 -4.18
C MET A 87 32.62 1.20 -5.24
N SER A 88 33.19 0.70 -6.32
CA SER A 88 33.43 1.54 -7.50
C SER A 88 32.11 1.97 -8.15
N VAL A 89 32.14 3.04 -8.95
CA VAL A 89 30.98 3.48 -9.75
C VAL A 89 30.39 2.33 -10.56
N GLN A 90 31.23 1.53 -11.22
CA GLN A 90 30.77 0.40 -12.04
C GLN A 90 30.01 -0.63 -11.19
N GLN A 91 30.54 -0.96 -10.00
CA GLN A 91 29.88 -1.89 -9.09
C GLN A 91 28.53 -1.36 -8.59
N VAL A 92 28.42 -0.04 -8.34
CA VAL A 92 27.15 0.59 -7.94
C VAL A 92 26.14 0.52 -9.09
N GLU A 93 26.54 0.84 -10.32
CA GLU A 93 25.69 0.68 -11.51
C GLU A 93 25.21 -0.76 -11.70
N ASP A 94 26.10 -1.74 -11.54
CA ASP A 94 25.75 -3.16 -11.69
C ASP A 94 24.84 -3.66 -10.57
N PHE A 95 24.97 -3.12 -9.36
CA PHE A 95 24.03 -3.37 -8.27
C PHE A 95 22.64 -2.83 -8.61
N TYR A 96 22.53 -1.57 -9.02
CA TYR A 96 21.25 -0.95 -9.36
C TYR A 96 20.58 -1.60 -10.58
N ARG A 97 21.35 -2.05 -11.57
CA ARG A 97 20.85 -2.83 -12.71
C ARG A 97 20.19 -4.13 -12.24
N GLN A 98 20.84 -4.87 -11.33
CA GLN A 98 20.28 -6.10 -10.76
C GLN A 98 19.09 -5.81 -9.85
N TYR A 99 19.16 -4.76 -9.04
CA TYR A 99 18.09 -4.36 -8.15
C TYR A 99 16.80 -4.09 -8.92
N ARG A 100 16.85 -3.20 -9.92
CA ARG A 100 15.67 -2.85 -10.73
C ARG A 100 15.13 -4.02 -11.54
N LYS A 101 15.99 -4.94 -11.98
CA LYS A 101 15.58 -6.18 -12.66
C LYS A 101 14.79 -7.12 -11.74
N ASN A 102 15.07 -7.11 -10.45
CA ASN A 102 14.54 -8.08 -9.48
C ASN A 102 13.41 -7.53 -8.61
N PHE A 103 13.34 -6.21 -8.41
CA PHE A 103 12.43 -5.59 -7.44
C PHE A 103 10.98 -5.59 -7.90
N VAL A 104 10.68 -5.12 -9.11
CA VAL A 104 9.35 -5.28 -9.75
C VAL A 104 9.55 -6.02 -11.06
N THR A 105 8.74 -7.05 -11.25
CA THR A 105 8.79 -7.97 -12.39
C THR A 105 7.38 -8.17 -12.93
N LYS A 106 7.27 -8.85 -14.09
CA LYS A 106 5.97 -9.25 -14.64
C LYS A 106 5.11 -10.02 -13.63
N ALA A 107 5.70 -10.87 -12.79
CA ALA A 107 4.94 -11.67 -11.81
C ALA A 107 4.25 -10.79 -10.75
N ASP A 108 4.85 -9.65 -10.40
CA ASP A 108 4.23 -8.67 -9.51
C ASP A 108 2.99 -8.05 -10.16
N ILE A 109 3.12 -7.63 -11.42
CA ILE A 109 2.02 -7.04 -12.20
C ILE A 109 0.89 -8.04 -12.47
N ASP A 110 1.24 -9.30 -12.78
CA ASP A 110 0.28 -10.38 -12.96
C ASP A 110 -0.52 -10.62 -11.68
N PHE A 111 0.15 -10.66 -10.52
CA PHE A 111 -0.51 -10.81 -9.22
C PHE A 111 -1.51 -9.69 -8.96
N LEU A 112 -1.13 -8.42 -9.17
CA LEU A 112 -2.03 -7.28 -8.98
C LEU A 112 -3.28 -7.39 -9.88
N ALA A 113 -3.09 -7.74 -11.15
CA ALA A 113 -4.20 -7.97 -12.07
C ALA A 113 -5.10 -9.12 -11.62
N ASP A 114 -4.52 -10.24 -11.16
CA ASP A 114 -5.26 -11.41 -10.68
C ASP A 114 -6.11 -11.10 -9.43
N GLN A 115 -5.69 -10.14 -8.60
CA GLN A 115 -6.48 -9.71 -7.45
C GLN A 115 -7.65 -8.80 -7.84
N GLY A 116 -7.55 -8.07 -8.95
CA GLY A 116 -8.59 -7.17 -9.45
C GLY A 116 -8.24 -5.68 -9.40
N PHE A 117 -6.97 -5.32 -9.15
CA PHE A 117 -6.49 -3.96 -9.42
C PHE A 117 -6.56 -3.68 -10.94
N ASN A 118 -6.74 -2.42 -11.32
CA ASN A 118 -6.82 -2.01 -12.74
C ASN A 118 -5.78 -0.95 -13.14
N CYS A 119 -4.90 -0.55 -12.22
CA CYS A 119 -3.93 0.51 -12.43
C CYS A 119 -2.62 0.25 -11.66
N VAL A 120 -1.50 0.73 -12.22
CA VAL A 120 -0.19 0.77 -11.55
C VAL A 120 0.41 2.16 -11.70
N ARG A 121 0.74 2.82 -10.59
CA ARG A 121 1.50 4.09 -10.60
C ARG A 121 2.98 3.79 -10.43
N VAL A 122 3.81 4.39 -11.29
CA VAL A 122 5.24 4.12 -11.40
C VAL A 122 6.04 5.37 -11.01
N PRO A 123 6.35 5.55 -9.72
CA PRO A 123 7.30 6.56 -9.25
C PRO A 123 8.68 6.34 -9.87
N PHE A 124 9.23 7.35 -10.55
CA PHE A 124 10.57 7.26 -11.11
C PHE A 124 11.43 8.50 -10.85
N HIS A 125 12.74 8.27 -10.81
CA HIS A 125 13.75 9.31 -10.63
C HIS A 125 14.34 9.76 -11.99
N TYR A 126 14.58 11.07 -12.17
CA TYR A 126 15.09 11.63 -13.44
C TYR A 126 16.47 11.08 -13.86
N ASP A 127 17.31 10.69 -12.90
CA ASP A 127 18.67 10.17 -13.16
C ASP A 127 18.70 8.89 -14.01
N LEU A 128 17.58 8.17 -14.08
CA LEU A 128 17.40 7.00 -14.94
C LEU A 128 17.46 7.36 -16.43
N PHE A 129 17.21 8.62 -16.75
CA PHE A 129 17.27 9.16 -18.12
C PHE A 129 18.62 9.83 -18.41
N LEU A 130 19.55 9.87 -17.46
CA LEU A 130 20.92 10.28 -17.73
C LEU A 130 21.72 9.12 -18.33
N THR A 131 22.58 9.43 -19.30
CA THR A 131 23.62 8.49 -19.74
C THR A 131 24.58 8.19 -18.59
N SER A 132 25.31 7.07 -18.64
CA SER A 132 26.30 6.74 -17.60
C SER A 132 27.36 7.84 -17.41
N THR A 133 27.73 8.57 -18.48
CA THR A 133 28.64 9.72 -18.38
C THR A 133 28.01 10.89 -17.65
N GLN A 134 26.75 11.21 -17.93
CA GLN A 134 26.03 12.29 -17.24
C GLN A 134 25.77 11.95 -15.76
N ARG A 135 25.33 10.71 -15.49
CA ARG A 135 25.07 10.21 -14.13
C ARG A 135 26.34 10.19 -13.28
N ARG A 136 27.51 9.90 -13.86
CA ARG A 136 28.81 10.02 -13.17
C ARG A 136 29.09 11.41 -12.62
N LEU A 137 28.68 12.48 -13.30
CA LEU A 137 28.82 13.84 -12.74
C LEU A 137 27.86 14.08 -11.57
N ARG A 138 26.66 13.50 -11.61
CA ARG A 138 25.75 13.50 -10.45
C ARG A 138 26.37 12.77 -9.25
N TYR A 139 27.00 11.61 -9.45
CA TYR A 139 27.71 10.91 -8.36
C TYR A 139 28.82 11.74 -7.74
N LYS A 140 29.56 12.52 -8.54
CA LYS A 140 30.55 13.46 -7.99
C LYS A 140 29.88 14.52 -7.10
N ALA A 141 28.77 15.10 -7.53
CA ALA A 141 28.00 16.06 -6.72
C ALA A 141 27.39 15.45 -5.45
N LEU A 142 27.05 14.15 -5.47
CA LEU A 142 26.61 13.41 -4.28
C LEU A 142 27.74 13.19 -3.27
N GLN A 143 28.96 12.95 -3.74
CA GLN A 143 30.13 12.69 -2.90
C GLN A 143 30.79 13.97 -2.39
N ASP A 144 30.75 15.04 -3.18
CA ASP A 144 31.37 16.33 -2.89
C ASP A 144 30.42 17.47 -3.33
N PRO A 145 29.78 18.19 -2.37
CA PRO A 145 28.92 19.32 -2.66
C PRO A 145 29.59 20.44 -3.49
N ALA A 146 30.92 20.56 -3.48
CA ALA A 146 31.63 21.54 -4.31
C ALA A 146 31.46 21.27 -5.81
N GLN A 147 31.12 20.03 -6.20
CA GLN A 147 30.86 19.65 -7.60
C GLN A 147 29.43 19.99 -8.06
N LEU A 148 28.56 20.44 -7.16
CA LEU A 148 27.15 20.69 -7.47
C LEU A 148 26.95 21.76 -8.55
N THR A 149 27.69 22.87 -8.47
CA THR A 149 27.63 23.94 -9.48
C THR A 149 28.09 23.43 -10.83
N ALA A 150 29.23 22.72 -10.89
CA ALA A 150 29.75 22.14 -12.13
C ALA A 150 28.78 21.12 -12.75
N TYR A 151 28.07 20.34 -11.91
CA TYR A 151 27.02 19.44 -12.36
C TYR A 151 25.83 20.19 -12.96
N ALA A 152 25.35 21.23 -12.27
CA ALA A 152 24.25 22.06 -12.75
C ALA A 152 24.60 22.76 -14.08
N ASP A 153 25.79 23.34 -14.20
CA ASP A 153 26.27 23.94 -15.44
C ASP A 153 26.36 22.93 -16.59
N SER A 154 26.80 21.70 -16.27
CA SER A 154 26.83 20.60 -17.26
C SER A 154 25.43 20.21 -17.73
N LEU A 155 24.44 20.15 -16.83
CA LEU A 155 23.03 19.93 -17.20
C LEU A 155 22.52 21.02 -18.14
N ALA A 156 22.75 22.29 -17.82
CA ALA A 156 22.37 23.42 -18.66
C ALA A 156 23.01 23.32 -20.05
N ALA A 157 24.32 23.01 -20.11
CA ALA A 157 25.05 22.89 -21.36
C ALA A 157 24.59 21.69 -22.20
N TRP A 158 24.24 20.56 -21.58
CA TRP A 158 23.64 19.43 -22.29
C TRP A 158 22.24 19.77 -22.81
N ASN A 159 21.44 20.52 -22.04
CA ASN A 159 20.12 20.95 -22.48
C ASN A 159 20.22 21.86 -23.72
N ASP A 160 21.13 22.84 -23.70
CA ASP A 160 21.37 23.76 -24.82
C ASP A 160 21.77 23.04 -26.12
N ARG A 161 22.48 21.91 -25.99
CA ARG A 161 22.90 21.09 -27.13
C ARG A 161 21.90 20.00 -27.51
N GLY A 162 20.75 19.92 -26.85
CA GLY A 162 19.76 18.85 -27.09
C GLY A 162 20.27 17.45 -26.74
N GLN A 163 21.16 17.34 -25.74
CA GLN A 163 21.81 16.09 -25.32
C GLN A 163 21.21 15.46 -24.06
N LEU A 164 20.22 16.11 -23.45
CA LEU A 164 19.48 15.54 -22.32
C LEU A 164 18.36 14.63 -22.81
N PHE A 165 18.34 13.41 -22.24
CA PHE A 165 17.24 12.45 -22.35
C PHE A 165 16.94 11.95 -23.78
N THR A 166 17.90 12.04 -24.71
CA THR A 166 17.69 11.71 -26.13
C THR A 166 18.08 10.29 -26.53
N ALA A 167 18.89 9.61 -25.72
CA ALA A 167 19.31 8.24 -26.01
C ALA A 167 18.15 7.24 -25.82
N GLN A 168 17.91 6.38 -26.81
CA GLN A 168 16.76 5.48 -26.81
C GLN A 168 16.86 4.33 -25.81
N ASN A 169 18.07 3.99 -25.36
CA ASN A 169 18.36 2.85 -24.49
C ASN A 169 18.66 3.24 -23.04
N LEU A 170 18.24 4.43 -22.61
CA LEU A 170 18.36 4.86 -21.22
C LEU A 170 17.57 3.94 -20.28
N ASP A 171 18.04 3.76 -19.05
CA ASP A 171 17.44 2.86 -18.08
C ASP A 171 15.96 3.19 -17.83
N GLY A 172 15.64 4.49 -17.74
CA GLY A 172 14.27 4.98 -17.55
C GLY A 172 13.33 4.49 -18.64
N PHE A 173 13.66 4.72 -19.93
CA PHE A 173 12.83 4.26 -21.04
C PHE A 173 12.67 2.74 -21.05
N ARG A 174 13.75 1.99 -20.83
CA ARG A 174 13.69 0.52 -20.83
C ARG A 174 12.74 -0.01 -19.74
N HIS A 175 12.80 0.51 -18.52
CA HIS A 175 11.94 0.05 -17.43
C HIS A 175 10.49 0.51 -17.59
N LEU A 176 10.26 1.73 -18.09
CA LEU A 176 8.91 2.20 -18.41
C LEU A 176 8.28 1.37 -19.54
N ASP A 177 9.00 1.09 -20.62
CA ASP A 177 8.52 0.22 -21.71
C ASP A 177 8.17 -1.19 -21.19
N GLU A 178 9.00 -1.75 -20.30
CA GLU A 178 8.78 -3.06 -19.68
C GLU A 178 7.47 -3.11 -18.89
N VAL A 179 7.27 -2.18 -17.94
CA VAL A 179 6.07 -2.18 -17.09
C VAL A 179 4.80 -1.83 -17.88
N ILE A 180 4.88 -0.93 -18.85
CA ILE A 180 3.77 -0.63 -19.76
C ILE A 180 3.35 -1.89 -20.51
N ARG A 181 4.31 -2.64 -21.06
CA ARG A 181 4.02 -3.90 -21.77
C ARG A 181 3.42 -4.96 -20.85
N TRP A 182 3.90 -5.08 -19.60
CA TRP A 182 3.32 -6.01 -18.63
C TRP A 182 1.88 -5.64 -18.27
N CYS A 183 1.63 -4.37 -18.02
CA CYS A 183 0.30 -3.85 -17.70
C CYS A 183 -0.67 -4.00 -18.87
N GLN A 184 -0.24 -3.66 -20.09
CA GLN A 184 -1.02 -3.84 -21.31
C GLN A 184 -1.43 -5.30 -21.51
N ALA A 185 -0.53 -6.25 -21.28
CA ALA A 185 -0.83 -7.69 -21.40
C ALA A 185 -1.89 -8.19 -20.39
N ARG A 186 -2.18 -7.39 -19.35
CA ARG A 186 -3.13 -7.70 -18.28
C ARG A 186 -4.30 -6.70 -18.22
N ASN A 187 -4.41 -5.80 -19.20
CA ASN A 187 -5.40 -4.71 -19.24
C ASN A 187 -5.36 -3.78 -18.02
N LEU A 188 -4.17 -3.54 -17.46
CA LEU A 188 -3.95 -2.53 -16.43
C LEU A 188 -3.56 -1.21 -17.09
N TYR A 189 -4.04 -0.10 -16.54
CA TYR A 189 -3.52 1.22 -16.84
C TYR A 189 -2.20 1.48 -16.11
N VAL A 190 -1.39 2.39 -16.66
CA VAL A 190 -0.14 2.86 -16.06
C VAL A 190 -0.20 4.36 -15.83
N VAL A 191 0.23 4.82 -14.66
CA VAL A 191 0.51 6.23 -14.38
C VAL A 191 2.02 6.41 -14.32
N LEU A 192 2.54 7.36 -15.10
CA LEU A 192 3.95 7.71 -15.12
C LEU A 192 4.17 8.91 -14.20
N ASP A 193 4.88 8.71 -13.09
CA ASP A 193 5.09 9.71 -12.05
C ASP A 193 6.56 10.13 -11.95
N LEU A 194 6.84 11.40 -12.28
CA LEU A 194 8.15 12.00 -11.99
C LEU A 194 8.25 12.33 -10.50
N HIS A 195 8.63 11.31 -9.76
CA HIS A 195 8.66 11.35 -8.31
C HIS A 195 9.84 12.13 -7.74
N ALA A 196 10.95 12.15 -8.48
CA ALA A 196 12.13 12.95 -8.14
C ALA A 196 12.63 13.70 -9.38
N ALA A 197 12.28 14.98 -9.44
CA ALA A 197 12.72 15.89 -10.49
C ALA A 197 14.18 16.33 -10.26
N PRO A 198 14.91 16.77 -11.31
CA PRO A 198 16.18 17.46 -11.13
C PRO A 198 16.08 18.56 -10.05
N GLY A 199 17.04 18.59 -9.11
CA GLY A 199 17.06 19.57 -8.01
C GLY A 199 16.10 19.29 -6.84
N GLY A 200 15.10 18.42 -7.02
CA GLY A 200 14.09 18.09 -6.01
C GLY A 200 13.07 19.19 -5.77
N GLN A 201 11.80 18.81 -5.75
CA GLN A 201 10.65 19.72 -5.75
C GLN A 201 10.18 20.19 -4.36
N GLY A 202 10.88 19.82 -3.28
CA GLY A 202 10.52 20.21 -1.92
C GLY A 202 11.68 20.21 -0.93
N VAL A 203 11.36 20.15 0.36
CA VAL A 203 12.33 20.19 1.48
C VAL A 203 12.66 18.81 2.06
N ASP A 204 11.71 17.88 2.04
CA ASP A 204 11.91 16.49 2.42
C ASP A 204 12.71 15.76 1.33
N ARG A 205 13.92 15.37 1.71
CA ARG A 205 14.86 14.69 0.84
C ARG A 205 14.50 13.23 0.61
N ASN A 206 13.81 12.58 1.55
CA ASN A 206 13.51 11.17 1.44
C ASN A 206 12.60 10.88 0.23
N ILE A 207 11.68 11.81 -0.07
CA ILE A 207 10.67 11.66 -1.12
C ILE A 207 11.18 12.16 -2.48
N ASN A 208 11.89 13.29 -2.54
CA ASN A 208 12.27 13.92 -3.83
C ASN A 208 13.77 13.85 -4.19
N ASP A 209 14.60 13.21 -3.34
CA ASP A 209 16.04 13.01 -3.54
C ASP A 209 16.85 14.29 -3.86
N ASN A 210 16.48 15.43 -3.27
CA ASN A 210 17.20 16.69 -3.46
C ASN A 210 18.65 16.63 -2.96
N LEU A 211 19.59 17.25 -3.68
CA LEU A 211 20.95 17.50 -3.17
C LEU A 211 21.00 18.71 -2.24
N VAL A 212 20.20 19.72 -2.57
CA VAL A 212 19.94 20.93 -1.78
C VAL A 212 18.43 21.17 -1.83
N PRO A 213 17.75 21.37 -0.69
CA PRO A 213 16.30 21.60 -0.67
C PRO A 213 15.86 22.73 -1.60
N LEU A 214 14.74 22.51 -2.31
CA LEU A 214 14.09 23.50 -3.18
C LEU A 214 14.94 23.99 -4.37
N ASP A 215 15.99 23.26 -4.74
CA ASP A 215 16.88 23.69 -5.83
C ASP A 215 16.16 23.73 -7.18
N LEU A 216 15.11 22.91 -7.39
CA LEU A 216 14.24 23.01 -8.57
C LEU A 216 13.69 24.44 -8.76
N TRP A 217 13.43 25.16 -7.67
CA TRP A 217 12.82 26.49 -7.68
C TRP A 217 13.83 27.64 -7.71
N LYS A 218 15.08 27.36 -7.31
CA LYS A 218 16.06 28.42 -6.97
C LYS A 218 17.34 28.37 -7.79
N ARG A 219 17.79 27.19 -8.21
CA ARG A 219 19.10 27.07 -8.85
C ARG A 219 19.07 27.67 -10.25
N ARG A 220 19.93 28.67 -10.45
CA ARG A 220 20.14 29.32 -11.75
C ARG A 220 21.48 28.90 -12.35
N ASP A 221 21.52 28.76 -13.66
CA ASP A 221 22.77 28.65 -14.41
C ASP A 221 23.43 30.02 -14.62
N ALA A 222 24.60 30.05 -15.25
CA ALA A 222 25.32 31.28 -15.59
C ALA A 222 24.53 32.26 -16.49
N LYS A 223 23.45 31.82 -17.15
CA LYS A 223 22.54 32.65 -17.97
C LYS A 223 21.32 33.13 -17.19
N GLY A 224 21.24 32.84 -15.89
CA GLY A 224 20.13 33.21 -15.02
C GLY A 224 18.88 32.32 -15.17
N ARG A 225 18.96 31.20 -15.91
CA ARG A 225 17.82 30.28 -16.13
C ARG A 225 17.68 29.27 -15.02
N LEU A 226 16.45 28.86 -14.71
CA LEU A 226 16.18 27.79 -13.74
C LEU A 226 16.53 26.42 -14.36
N VAL A 227 17.81 26.04 -14.25
CA VAL A 227 18.40 24.89 -14.97
C VAL A 227 17.70 23.58 -14.70
N TYR A 228 17.26 23.35 -13.47
CA TYR A 228 16.56 22.14 -13.11
C TYR A 228 15.14 22.10 -13.68
N GLN A 229 14.42 23.24 -13.72
CA GLN A 229 13.14 23.31 -14.41
C GLN A 229 13.30 23.06 -15.91
N ASP A 230 14.33 23.64 -16.54
CA ASP A 230 14.61 23.44 -17.96
C ASP A 230 14.84 21.94 -18.28
N ALA A 231 15.58 21.24 -17.42
CA ALA A 231 15.76 19.80 -17.53
C ALA A 231 14.44 19.02 -17.32
N THR A 232 13.64 19.37 -16.31
CA THR A 232 12.32 18.74 -16.06
C THR A 232 11.41 18.88 -17.28
N VAL A 233 11.32 20.09 -17.85
CA VAL A 233 10.53 20.38 -19.05
C VAL A 233 11.02 19.56 -20.25
N GLN A 234 12.33 19.46 -20.43
CA GLN A 234 12.92 18.65 -21.49
C GLN A 234 12.63 17.15 -21.32
N LEU A 235 12.65 16.63 -20.09
CA LEU A 235 12.31 15.23 -19.82
C LEU A 235 10.86 14.93 -20.22
N TRP A 236 9.91 15.76 -19.80
CA TRP A 236 8.50 15.59 -20.16
C TRP A 236 8.24 15.72 -21.65
N LYS A 237 8.96 16.61 -22.34
CA LYS A 237 8.92 16.69 -23.81
C LYS A 237 9.34 15.36 -24.46
N GLN A 238 10.40 14.71 -23.96
CA GLN A 238 10.84 13.41 -24.47
C GLN A 238 9.88 12.27 -24.14
N LEU A 239 9.33 12.24 -22.92
CA LEU A 239 8.35 11.24 -22.49
C LEU A 239 7.07 11.35 -23.34
N ALA A 240 6.53 12.56 -23.49
CA ALA A 240 5.37 12.82 -24.34
C ALA A 240 5.63 12.44 -25.80
N ALA A 241 6.78 12.84 -26.36
CA ALA A 241 7.16 12.45 -27.72
C ALA A 241 7.20 10.92 -27.86
N ARG A 242 7.73 10.18 -26.88
CA ARG A 242 7.79 8.72 -26.94
C ARG A 242 6.43 8.06 -26.82
N TYR A 243 5.59 8.54 -25.89
CA TYR A 243 4.43 7.79 -25.41
C TYR A 243 3.08 8.32 -25.85
N ARG A 244 2.99 9.45 -26.57
CA ARG A 244 1.73 10.11 -27.02
C ARG A 244 0.65 9.23 -27.66
N GLN A 245 0.99 8.04 -28.15
CA GLN A 245 0.03 7.10 -28.75
C GLN A 245 -0.31 5.88 -27.88
N ASN A 246 0.30 5.74 -26.69
CA ASN A 246 0.16 4.55 -25.87
C ASN A 246 -1.03 4.65 -24.91
N ALA A 247 -2.19 4.17 -25.35
CA ALA A 247 -3.43 4.15 -24.57
C ALA A 247 -3.41 3.31 -23.28
N SER A 248 -2.34 2.56 -23.01
CA SER A 248 -2.19 1.87 -21.72
C SER A 248 -1.79 2.85 -20.61
N ILE A 249 -1.26 4.02 -20.96
CA ILE A 249 -0.95 5.07 -19.99
C ILE A 249 -2.25 5.84 -19.72
N ALA A 250 -2.67 5.88 -18.46
CA ALA A 250 -3.83 6.66 -18.04
C ALA A 250 -3.53 8.16 -18.09
N PHE A 251 -2.43 8.57 -17.44
CA PHE A 251 -1.94 9.95 -17.41
C PHE A 251 -0.47 10.03 -17.03
N TYR A 252 0.07 11.21 -17.27
CA TYR A 252 1.35 11.64 -16.74
C TYR A 252 1.14 12.44 -15.47
N ASP A 253 1.81 12.03 -14.40
CA ASP A 253 1.93 12.75 -13.15
C ASP A 253 3.23 13.55 -13.16
N LEU A 254 3.07 14.87 -13.34
CA LEU A 254 4.13 15.74 -13.85
C LEU A 254 5.25 15.98 -12.84
N ILE A 255 4.93 16.13 -11.55
CA ILE A 255 5.89 16.19 -10.44
C ILE A 255 5.18 15.77 -9.16
N ASN A 256 5.77 14.84 -8.41
CA ASN A 256 5.21 14.38 -7.13
C ASN A 256 5.44 15.36 -5.99
N GLU A 257 4.42 15.63 -5.20
CA GLU A 257 4.46 16.33 -3.91
C GLU A 257 5.39 17.56 -3.84
N PRO A 258 5.18 18.62 -4.64
CA PRO A 258 5.74 19.92 -4.29
C PRO A 258 5.40 20.28 -2.84
N HIS A 259 6.37 20.72 -2.05
CA HIS A 259 6.14 21.10 -0.66
C HIS A 259 7.20 22.07 -0.14
N GLY A 260 6.82 22.90 0.84
CA GLY A 260 7.71 23.93 1.39
C GLY A 260 7.93 25.11 0.45
N LEU A 261 7.10 25.29 -0.57
CA LEU A 261 7.07 26.50 -1.39
C LEU A 261 6.35 27.59 -0.59
N THR A 262 7.10 28.33 0.23
CA THR A 262 6.56 29.34 1.14
C THR A 262 7.44 30.59 1.17
N PRO A 263 6.91 31.73 1.65
CA PRO A 263 7.69 32.96 1.87
C PRO A 263 8.89 32.78 2.81
N GLN A 264 8.77 31.91 3.82
CA GLN A 264 9.88 31.58 4.73
C GLN A 264 11.06 30.94 3.99
N ASN A 265 10.78 30.24 2.90
CA ASN A 265 11.78 29.65 2.02
C ASN A 265 12.12 30.56 0.83
N GLY A 266 11.66 31.81 0.79
CA GLY A 266 11.95 32.76 -0.30
C GLY A 266 11.18 32.49 -1.59
N LEU A 267 9.98 31.91 -1.49
CA LEU A 267 9.06 31.62 -2.59
C LEU A 267 7.71 32.31 -2.35
N SER A 268 6.84 32.35 -3.35
CA SER A 268 5.51 32.98 -3.20
C SER A 268 4.63 32.31 -2.14
N ALA A 269 3.64 33.05 -1.64
CA ALA A 269 2.64 32.54 -0.69
C ALA A 269 1.49 31.78 -1.37
N ASP A 270 1.39 31.90 -2.69
CA ASP A 270 0.24 31.48 -3.50
C ASP A 270 0.68 30.58 -4.67
N ASN A 271 1.77 29.82 -4.53
CA ASN A 271 2.23 28.86 -5.53
C ASN A 271 2.54 29.44 -6.94
N GLN A 272 2.90 30.72 -7.06
CA GLN A 272 3.24 31.36 -8.33
C GLN A 272 4.33 30.60 -9.10
N GLU A 273 5.38 30.14 -8.42
CA GLU A 273 6.49 29.40 -9.06
C GLU A 273 6.05 28.02 -9.57
N LEU A 274 5.19 27.34 -8.81
CA LEU A 274 4.63 26.04 -9.17
C LEU A 274 3.70 26.17 -10.39
N ARG A 275 2.82 27.18 -10.39
CA ARG A 275 1.97 27.51 -11.53
C ARG A 275 2.80 27.80 -12.78
N ALA A 276 3.86 28.61 -12.65
CA ALA A 276 4.73 28.94 -13.77
C ALA A 276 5.42 27.71 -14.36
N LEU A 277 5.88 26.78 -13.52
CA LEU A 277 6.45 25.50 -13.99
C LEU A 277 5.38 24.65 -14.69
N TYR A 278 4.18 24.51 -14.11
CA TYR A 278 3.13 23.71 -14.73
C TYR A 278 2.72 24.20 -16.11
N VAL A 279 2.60 25.52 -16.32
CA VAL A 279 2.35 26.06 -17.66
C VAL A 279 3.39 25.57 -18.67
N ARG A 280 4.68 25.63 -18.32
CA ARG A 280 5.76 25.15 -19.18
C ARG A 280 5.72 23.64 -19.43
N LEU A 281 5.35 22.85 -18.43
CA LEU A 281 5.22 21.40 -18.54
C LEU A 281 4.05 21.01 -19.44
N LEU A 282 2.88 21.62 -19.23
CA LEU A 282 1.70 21.44 -20.05
C LEU A 282 1.98 21.80 -21.51
N GLU A 283 2.61 22.95 -21.77
CA GLU A 283 3.06 23.36 -23.12
C GLU A 283 4.02 22.35 -23.74
N ALA A 284 5.01 21.87 -22.99
CA ALA A 284 5.98 20.92 -23.48
C ALA A 284 5.33 19.61 -23.92
N VAL A 285 4.40 19.07 -23.13
CA VAL A 285 3.66 17.87 -23.50
C VAL A 285 2.74 18.12 -24.71
N ARG A 286 1.89 19.16 -24.65
CA ARG A 286 0.92 19.46 -25.70
C ARG A 286 1.60 19.81 -27.04
N SER A 287 2.79 20.41 -27.01
CA SER A 287 3.59 20.66 -28.22
C SER A 287 4.01 19.39 -28.98
N GLN A 288 3.98 18.22 -28.33
CA GLN A 288 4.23 16.93 -28.97
C GLN A 288 2.95 16.32 -29.57
N ASN A 289 1.86 17.08 -29.62
CA ASN A 289 0.51 16.60 -29.96
C ASN A 289 0.06 15.42 -29.07
N ASP A 290 0.46 15.45 -27.81
CA ASP A 290 0.10 14.44 -26.84
C ASP A 290 -1.20 14.84 -26.12
N GLN A 291 -2.19 13.95 -26.19
CA GLN A 291 -3.54 14.14 -25.68
C GLN A 291 -3.82 13.36 -24.39
N HIS A 292 -2.81 12.73 -23.77
CA HIS A 292 -2.96 12.09 -22.47
C HIS A 292 -3.49 13.09 -21.44
N LEU A 293 -4.23 12.56 -20.48
CA LEU A 293 -4.54 13.25 -19.23
C LEU A 293 -3.22 13.66 -18.54
N LEU A 294 -3.19 14.86 -17.95
CA LEU A 294 -2.04 15.41 -17.22
C LEU A 294 -2.44 15.69 -15.78
N MET A 295 -1.79 15.01 -14.85
CA MET A 295 -2.02 15.20 -13.42
C MET A 295 -1.15 16.34 -12.90
N LEU A 296 -1.79 17.25 -12.17
CA LEU A 296 -1.16 18.32 -11.42
C LEU A 296 -1.24 17.97 -9.94
N GLU A 297 -0.10 18.01 -9.26
CA GLU A 297 -0.03 17.92 -7.81
C GLU A 297 0.14 19.31 -7.18
N GLY A 298 -0.55 19.53 -6.07
CA GLY A 298 -0.49 20.79 -5.32
C GLY A 298 0.81 20.96 -4.54
N ASN A 299 0.97 22.12 -3.90
CA ASN A 299 1.93 22.28 -2.81
C ASN A 299 1.47 21.44 -1.59
N GLY A 300 2.15 21.55 -0.45
CA GLY A 300 1.70 20.90 0.78
C GLY A 300 1.58 19.38 0.65
N TYR A 301 2.57 18.76 -0.01
CA TYR A 301 2.60 17.33 -0.32
C TYR A 301 1.44 16.91 -1.23
N GLY A 302 1.26 17.64 -2.34
CA GLY A 302 0.33 17.28 -3.41
C GLY A 302 -1.12 17.72 -3.20
N ASN A 303 -1.43 18.51 -2.17
CA ASN A 303 -2.80 18.74 -1.71
C ASN A 303 -3.31 20.18 -1.75
N GLU A 304 -2.42 21.18 -1.86
CA GLU A 304 -2.78 22.60 -1.80
C GLU A 304 -2.71 23.26 -3.18
N TYR A 305 -3.86 23.75 -3.67
CA TYR A 305 -4.05 24.20 -5.06
C TYR A 305 -4.32 25.70 -5.22
N THR A 306 -3.99 26.53 -4.23
CA THR A 306 -4.08 27.98 -4.40
C THR A 306 -3.26 28.40 -5.63
N ASN A 307 -3.87 29.21 -6.50
CA ASN A 307 -3.32 29.62 -7.81
C ASN A 307 -3.03 28.49 -8.82
N LEU A 308 -3.54 27.28 -8.58
CA LEU A 308 -3.37 26.10 -9.45
C LEU A 308 -4.69 25.49 -9.92
N THR A 309 -5.82 26.07 -9.51
CA THR A 309 -7.15 25.71 -10.00
C THR A 309 -7.27 25.96 -11.51
N PRO A 310 -8.20 25.28 -12.21
CA PRO A 310 -8.30 25.40 -13.67
C PRO A 310 -8.42 26.83 -14.20
N ASP A 311 -9.15 27.72 -13.51
CA ASP A 311 -9.30 29.14 -13.90
C ASP A 311 -7.97 29.92 -13.90
N LYS A 312 -6.95 29.43 -13.18
CA LYS A 312 -5.64 30.06 -13.06
C LYS A 312 -4.69 29.66 -14.17
N LEU A 313 -4.92 28.54 -14.84
CA LEU A 313 -4.11 28.10 -15.97
C LEU A 313 -4.53 28.83 -17.25
N PRO A 314 -3.67 29.01 -18.27
CA PRO A 314 -4.08 29.62 -19.54
C PRO A 314 -4.77 28.60 -20.46
N GLU A 315 -5.71 29.05 -21.29
CA GLU A 315 -6.19 28.25 -22.42
C GLU A 315 -5.11 28.11 -23.51
N PRO A 316 -5.02 26.98 -24.24
CA PRO A 316 -5.87 25.79 -24.19
C PRO A 316 -5.42 24.72 -23.18
N LEU A 317 -4.50 25.06 -22.26
CA LEU A 317 -3.83 24.09 -21.37
C LEU A 317 -4.73 23.52 -20.26
N ARG A 318 -5.99 23.99 -20.15
CA ARG A 318 -6.95 23.54 -19.14
C ARG A 318 -7.62 22.20 -19.47
N THR A 319 -7.34 21.65 -20.65
CA THR A 319 -7.97 20.44 -21.16
C THR A 319 -7.24 19.17 -20.75
N ASN A 320 -8.01 18.10 -20.49
CA ASN A 320 -7.50 16.80 -20.06
C ASN A 320 -6.56 16.92 -18.84
N LEU A 321 -6.98 17.66 -17.82
CA LEU A 321 -6.29 17.72 -16.53
C LEU A 321 -6.90 16.71 -15.54
N VAL A 322 -6.08 16.24 -14.62
CA VAL A 322 -6.45 15.47 -13.42
C VAL A 322 -5.79 16.15 -12.22
N TYR A 323 -6.47 16.19 -11.09
CA TYR A 323 -5.92 16.75 -9.86
C TYR A 323 -5.67 15.63 -8.84
N ASN A 324 -4.60 15.76 -8.08
CA ASN A 324 -4.19 14.75 -7.10
C ASN A 324 -4.67 15.08 -5.69
N ALA A 325 -4.92 14.06 -4.88
CA ALA A 325 -4.91 14.19 -3.43
C ALA A 325 -4.06 13.06 -2.83
N HIS A 326 -3.13 13.40 -1.94
CA HIS A 326 -2.44 12.41 -1.12
C HIS A 326 -3.07 12.34 0.26
N ARG A 327 -3.47 11.13 0.65
CA ARG A 327 -4.20 10.87 1.90
C ARG A 327 -3.41 9.95 2.81
N TYR A 328 -2.70 10.55 3.76
CA TYR A 328 -1.98 9.87 4.81
C TYR A 328 -2.37 10.42 6.18
N TRP A 329 -2.66 9.52 7.13
CA TRP A 329 -2.97 9.85 8.54
C TRP A 329 -4.00 10.96 8.72
N CYS A 330 -5.01 11.01 7.86
CA CYS A 330 -6.10 11.97 7.91
C CYS A 330 -7.42 11.29 8.27
N SER A 331 -8.42 12.08 8.64
CA SER A 331 -9.75 11.57 8.94
C SER A 331 -10.41 10.93 7.72
N ASN A 332 -11.08 9.80 7.95
CA ASN A 332 -11.97 9.16 6.98
C ASN A 332 -13.44 9.50 7.21
N GLU A 333 -13.75 10.42 8.12
CA GLU A 333 -15.12 10.91 8.29
C GLU A 333 -15.59 11.63 7.02
N PRO A 334 -16.74 11.25 6.42
CA PRO A 334 -17.25 11.88 5.21
C PRO A 334 -17.49 13.39 5.34
N THR A 335 -17.76 13.86 6.57
CA THR A 335 -17.99 15.27 6.91
C THR A 335 -16.71 16.03 7.27
N SER A 336 -15.54 15.40 7.20
CA SER A 336 -14.27 16.09 7.44
C SER A 336 -13.99 17.13 6.35
N SER A 337 -13.60 18.33 6.78
CA SER A 337 -13.33 19.46 5.89
C SER A 337 -12.10 20.26 6.33
N ASP A 338 -11.42 20.85 5.37
CA ASP A 338 -10.40 21.88 5.58
C ASP A 338 -11.00 23.27 5.25
N PRO A 339 -10.73 24.32 6.05
CA PRO A 339 -11.21 25.67 5.76
C PRO A 339 -10.67 26.25 4.44
N ASN A 340 -9.53 25.80 3.95
CA ASN A 340 -9.04 26.14 2.62
C ASN A 340 -9.71 25.23 1.56
N PRO A 341 -10.59 25.76 0.69
CA PRO A 341 -11.27 24.95 -0.33
C PRO A 341 -10.32 24.38 -1.40
N ASN A 342 -9.07 24.88 -1.46
CA ASN A 342 -8.03 24.36 -2.36
C ASN A 342 -7.11 23.34 -1.67
N GLN A 343 -7.33 23.03 -0.39
CA GLN A 343 -6.69 21.93 0.31
C GLN A 343 -7.57 20.69 0.20
N ILE A 344 -7.18 19.71 -0.63
CA ILE A 344 -8.09 18.63 -1.07
C ILE A 344 -7.73 17.23 -0.54
N ASN A 345 -7.07 17.13 0.62
CA ASN A 345 -6.81 15.84 1.26
C ASN A 345 -8.02 15.30 2.05
N THR A 346 -9.07 16.08 2.33
CA THR A 346 -10.31 15.63 3.03
C THR A 346 -11.43 15.30 2.04
N PHE A 347 -12.39 14.44 2.44
CA PHE A 347 -13.44 13.98 1.52
C PHE A 347 -14.36 15.09 1.03
N GLN A 348 -14.75 16.01 1.93
CA GLN A 348 -15.62 17.12 1.54
C GLN A 348 -14.91 18.08 0.59
N ASN A 349 -13.64 18.40 0.83
CA ASN A 349 -12.88 19.33 -0.02
C ASN A 349 -12.59 18.74 -1.39
N LEU A 350 -12.17 17.47 -1.48
CA LEU A 350 -11.91 16.84 -2.78
C LEU A 350 -13.18 16.68 -3.63
N ALA A 351 -14.33 16.36 -3.01
CA ALA A 351 -15.60 16.32 -3.70
C ALA A 351 -16.03 17.73 -4.18
N ALA A 352 -15.97 18.73 -3.30
CA ALA A 352 -16.32 20.10 -3.63
C ALA A 352 -15.42 20.70 -4.72
N PHE A 353 -14.12 20.39 -4.70
CA PHE A 353 -13.17 20.83 -5.73
C PHE A 353 -13.53 20.24 -7.10
N ARG A 354 -13.77 18.93 -7.14
CA ARG A 354 -14.21 18.20 -8.35
C ARG A 354 -15.50 18.76 -8.92
N ASP A 355 -16.50 19.03 -8.07
CA ASP A 355 -17.79 19.57 -8.49
C ASP A 355 -17.69 21.03 -8.95
N LYS A 356 -16.94 21.87 -8.23
CA LYS A 356 -16.76 23.28 -8.60
C LYS A 356 -16.05 23.44 -9.94
N TRP A 357 -14.97 22.68 -10.13
CA TRP A 357 -14.06 22.87 -11.25
C TRP A 357 -14.34 21.95 -12.43
N GLN A 358 -15.22 20.97 -12.27
CA GLN A 358 -15.59 20.00 -13.30
C GLN A 358 -14.34 19.31 -13.89
N VAL A 359 -13.47 18.84 -13.00
CA VAL A 359 -12.24 18.10 -13.34
C VAL A 359 -12.16 16.80 -12.53
N PRO A 360 -11.56 15.73 -13.06
CA PRO A 360 -11.29 14.54 -12.28
C PRO A 360 -10.33 14.85 -11.13
N VAL A 361 -10.62 14.27 -9.97
CA VAL A 361 -9.68 14.14 -8.85
C VAL A 361 -9.35 12.66 -8.71
N TRP A 362 -8.09 12.33 -8.45
CA TRP A 362 -7.63 10.98 -8.18
C TRP A 362 -6.73 10.98 -6.95
N VAL A 363 -6.92 10.00 -6.06
CA VAL A 363 -6.07 9.86 -4.87
C VAL A 363 -4.82 9.08 -5.27
N GLY A 364 -3.75 9.79 -5.67
CA GLY A 364 -2.53 9.19 -6.22
C GLY A 364 -1.71 8.41 -5.20
N GLU A 365 -1.87 8.74 -3.93
CA GLU A 365 -1.29 8.01 -2.82
C GLU A 365 -2.19 7.98 -1.60
N THR A 366 -2.33 6.79 -1.04
CA THR A 366 -2.97 6.57 0.25
C THR A 366 -2.46 5.26 0.84
N GLY A 367 -2.26 5.20 2.15
CA GLY A 367 -1.63 4.02 2.75
C GLY A 367 -1.03 4.30 4.12
N GLU A 368 0.00 3.52 4.47
CA GLU A 368 0.82 3.72 5.68
C GLU A 368 0.00 3.79 6.99
N ASN A 369 -1.07 3.00 7.08
CA ASN A 369 -2.02 2.98 8.19
C ASN A 369 -2.59 1.56 8.41
N ALA A 370 -3.55 1.42 9.32
CA ALA A 370 -4.25 0.17 9.60
C ALA A 370 -5.14 -0.29 8.44
N ASN A 371 -5.42 -1.59 8.38
CA ASN A 371 -6.40 -2.14 7.44
C ASN A 371 -7.81 -1.55 7.63
N GLU A 372 -8.21 -1.24 8.88
CA GLU A 372 -9.49 -0.56 9.12
C GLU A 372 -9.52 0.82 8.47
N TRP A 373 -8.41 1.56 8.56
CA TRP A 373 -8.28 2.86 7.90
C TRP A 373 -8.30 2.72 6.37
N PHE A 374 -7.60 1.72 5.82
CA PHE A 374 -7.63 1.43 4.37
C PHE A 374 -9.04 1.13 3.88
N ALA A 375 -9.75 0.24 4.59
CA ALA A 375 -11.09 -0.18 4.21
C ALA A 375 -12.09 0.99 4.27
N ALA A 376 -12.01 1.82 5.33
CA ALA A 376 -12.83 3.02 5.45
C ALA A 376 -12.54 4.02 4.33
N ALA A 377 -11.26 4.33 4.07
CA ALA A 377 -10.87 5.27 3.04
C ALA A 377 -11.36 4.84 1.64
N VAL A 378 -11.11 3.57 1.28
CA VAL A 378 -11.52 3.02 -0.02
C VAL A 378 -13.04 2.96 -0.16
N THR A 379 -13.77 2.65 0.92
CA THR A 379 -15.24 2.65 0.90
C THR A 379 -15.77 4.03 0.52
N GLU A 380 -15.29 5.09 1.18
CA GLU A 380 -15.76 6.44 0.88
C GLU A 380 -15.33 6.95 -0.49
N LEU A 381 -14.09 6.66 -0.93
CA LEU A 381 -13.65 6.99 -2.29
C LEU A 381 -14.50 6.28 -3.35
N ASN A 382 -14.86 5.01 -3.12
CA ASN A 382 -15.76 4.28 -4.00
C ASN A 382 -17.17 4.88 -4.02
N ASN A 383 -17.70 5.32 -2.87
CA ASN A 383 -19.00 6.00 -2.77
C ASN A 383 -19.02 7.30 -3.60
N LEU A 384 -17.91 8.05 -3.59
CA LEU A 384 -17.75 9.27 -4.38
C LEU A 384 -17.43 8.98 -5.87
N GLY A 385 -17.13 7.72 -6.22
CA GLY A 385 -16.68 7.31 -7.54
C GLY A 385 -15.31 7.89 -7.92
N ILE A 386 -14.44 8.09 -6.92
CA ILE A 386 -13.09 8.63 -7.05
C ILE A 386 -12.09 7.48 -6.97
N GLY A 387 -11.16 7.43 -7.92
CA GLY A 387 -10.12 6.41 -7.94
C GLY A 387 -9.03 6.68 -6.90
N TRP A 388 -8.23 5.65 -6.61
CA TRP A 388 -7.18 5.68 -5.62
C TRP A 388 -6.01 4.77 -5.97
N CYS A 389 -4.86 4.96 -5.33
CA CYS A 389 -3.68 4.13 -5.49
C CYS A 389 -2.98 3.85 -4.15
N HIS A 390 -2.92 2.58 -3.76
CA HIS A 390 -2.33 2.16 -2.49
C HIS A 390 -0.81 2.35 -2.46
N TRP A 391 -0.31 2.95 -1.39
CA TRP A 391 1.11 2.97 -1.05
C TRP A 391 1.38 1.91 0.04
N ASN A 392 2.06 0.80 -0.25
CA ASN A 392 2.86 0.51 -1.45
C ASN A 392 2.90 -1.00 -1.81
N ILE A 393 3.46 -1.35 -2.97
CA ILE A 393 3.57 -2.76 -3.40
C ILE A 393 4.45 -3.61 -2.48
N LYS A 394 5.64 -3.13 -2.10
CA LYS A 394 6.66 -3.91 -1.40
C LYS A 394 7.31 -3.07 -0.31
N ARG A 395 7.54 -3.68 0.85
CA ARG A 395 8.31 -3.08 1.94
C ARG A 395 9.06 -4.13 2.74
N VAL A 396 10.27 -3.80 3.16
CA VAL A 396 11.11 -4.71 3.95
C VAL A 396 10.58 -4.80 5.38
N ASP A 397 10.25 -6.02 5.81
CA ASP A 397 9.83 -6.34 7.17
C ASP A 397 8.66 -5.47 7.67
N ALA A 398 7.63 -5.32 6.83
CA ALA A 398 6.45 -4.51 7.14
C ALA A 398 5.15 -5.21 6.75
N THR A 399 4.06 -4.76 7.37
CA THR A 399 2.70 -5.30 7.22
C THR A 399 1.80 -4.43 6.35
N THR A 400 2.17 -3.17 6.07
CA THR A 400 1.32 -2.20 5.36
C THR A 400 1.34 -2.33 3.83
N GLY A 401 2.38 -2.94 3.25
CA GLY A 401 2.48 -3.15 1.81
C GLY A 401 1.74 -4.40 1.32
N ILE A 402 1.52 -4.53 0.01
CA ILE A 402 0.96 -5.78 -0.57
C ILE A 402 1.87 -6.98 -0.26
N PHE A 403 3.19 -6.76 -0.36
CA PHE A 403 4.21 -7.75 -0.09
C PHE A 403 5.16 -7.29 1.02
N SER A 404 5.42 -8.20 1.96
CA SER A 404 6.48 -8.08 2.95
C SER A 404 7.76 -8.76 2.43
N VAL A 405 8.82 -7.97 2.24
CA VAL A 405 10.14 -8.46 1.82
C VAL A 405 10.92 -8.86 3.07
N PRO A 406 11.49 -10.08 3.17
CA PRO A 406 12.28 -10.46 4.33
C PRO A 406 13.50 -9.56 4.54
N ALA A 407 13.85 -9.30 5.80
CA ALA A 407 15.04 -8.55 6.17
C ALA A 407 16.31 -9.08 5.50
N TYR A 408 17.23 -8.19 5.17
CA TYR A 408 18.43 -8.51 4.39
C TYR A 408 19.75 -8.12 5.07
N GLY A 409 19.70 -7.56 6.28
CA GLY A 409 20.86 -6.97 6.93
C GLY A 409 21.19 -5.58 6.35
N SER A 410 22.47 -5.30 6.12
CA SER A 410 22.92 -3.97 5.67
C SER A 410 23.26 -3.92 4.18
N ILE A 411 22.70 -2.94 3.46
CA ILE A 411 22.96 -2.69 2.04
C ILE A 411 24.43 -2.29 1.79
N LEU A 412 25.15 -1.86 2.82
CA LEU A 412 26.57 -1.49 2.72
C LEU A 412 27.49 -2.72 2.71
N THR A 413 26.98 -3.90 3.06
CA THR A 413 27.76 -5.16 3.03
C THR A 413 27.49 -5.96 1.75
N SER A 414 28.49 -6.69 1.25
CA SER A 414 28.34 -7.58 0.10
C SER A 414 27.27 -8.66 0.35
N ALA A 415 27.25 -9.23 1.55
CA ALA A 415 26.25 -10.21 1.97
C ALA A 415 24.83 -9.61 1.96
N GLY A 416 24.64 -8.42 2.55
CA GLY A 416 23.34 -7.78 2.60
C GLY A 416 22.81 -7.39 1.22
N ARG A 417 23.66 -6.89 0.31
CA ARG A 417 23.26 -6.64 -1.08
C ARG A 417 22.80 -7.90 -1.80
N LYS A 418 23.53 -9.02 -1.68
CA LYS A 418 23.13 -10.30 -2.27
C LYS A 418 21.79 -10.77 -1.72
N THR A 419 21.60 -10.66 -0.41
CA THR A 419 20.34 -11.03 0.26
C THR A 419 19.19 -10.13 -0.19
N LEU A 420 19.39 -8.82 -0.30
CA LEU A 420 18.39 -7.87 -0.81
C LEU A 420 17.96 -8.24 -2.22
N LEU A 421 18.90 -8.42 -3.15
CA LEU A 421 18.62 -8.77 -4.55
C LEU A 421 17.83 -10.08 -4.69
N ARG A 422 17.98 -11.01 -3.76
CA ARG A 422 17.17 -12.23 -3.68
C ARG A 422 15.78 -11.95 -3.09
N ASN A 423 15.73 -11.34 -1.90
CA ASN A 423 14.51 -11.22 -1.11
C ASN A 423 13.44 -10.33 -1.79
N VAL A 424 13.84 -9.31 -2.56
CA VAL A 424 12.89 -8.42 -3.26
C VAL A 424 12.10 -9.10 -4.38
N GLN A 425 12.54 -10.27 -4.83
CA GLN A 425 11.81 -11.04 -5.84
C GLN A 425 10.53 -11.60 -5.22
N VAL A 426 9.39 -11.47 -5.93
CA VAL A 426 8.05 -11.77 -5.40
C VAL A 426 7.93 -13.16 -4.76
N ARG A 427 8.58 -14.18 -5.34
CA ARG A 427 8.58 -15.56 -4.83
C ARG A 427 9.24 -15.74 -3.45
N HIS A 428 9.99 -14.74 -2.99
CA HIS A 428 10.63 -14.71 -1.68
C HIS A 428 9.96 -13.73 -0.72
N SER A 429 8.92 -13.03 -1.17
CA SER A 429 8.13 -12.11 -0.34
C SER A 429 6.88 -12.81 0.19
N LYS A 430 6.42 -12.41 1.38
CA LYS A 430 5.11 -12.82 1.93
C LYS A 430 4.04 -11.88 1.39
N VAL A 431 2.87 -12.42 1.03
CA VAL A 431 1.68 -11.60 0.72
C VAL A 431 0.98 -11.22 2.02
N ASN A 432 0.64 -9.95 2.18
CA ASN A 432 -0.24 -9.46 3.26
C ASN A 432 -1.69 -9.51 2.76
N TRP A 433 -2.33 -10.67 2.89
CA TRP A 433 -3.68 -10.92 2.36
C TRP A 433 -4.77 -10.07 3.02
N ASP A 434 -4.56 -9.68 4.27
CA ASP A 434 -5.39 -8.76 5.04
C ASP A 434 -5.42 -7.36 4.42
N VAL A 435 -4.27 -6.86 3.94
CA VAL A 435 -4.18 -5.61 3.18
C VAL A 435 -4.94 -5.72 1.85
N VAL A 436 -4.75 -6.82 1.10
CA VAL A 436 -5.46 -7.04 -0.18
C VAL A 436 -6.98 -7.07 0.03
N GLN A 437 -7.44 -7.74 1.10
CA GLN A 437 -8.86 -7.80 1.47
C GLN A 437 -9.39 -6.41 1.82
N ALA A 438 -8.69 -5.65 2.66
CA ALA A 438 -9.10 -4.31 3.07
C ALA A 438 -9.27 -3.34 1.89
N LEU A 439 -8.40 -3.46 0.88
CA LEU A 439 -8.42 -2.58 -0.30
C LEU A 439 -9.48 -2.98 -1.33
N LEU A 440 -9.65 -4.27 -1.62
CA LEU A 440 -10.49 -4.71 -2.74
C LEU A 440 -11.88 -5.18 -2.32
N ARG A 441 -12.04 -5.52 -1.04
CA ARG A 441 -13.26 -6.10 -0.49
C ARG A 441 -13.64 -5.48 0.87
N PRO A 442 -13.61 -4.13 1.00
CA PRO A 442 -13.81 -3.47 2.28
C PRO A 442 -15.20 -3.69 2.89
N ALA A 443 -16.20 -4.03 2.08
CA ALA A 443 -17.57 -4.27 2.54
C ALA A 443 -17.89 -5.76 2.80
N GLU A 444 -16.98 -6.68 2.49
CA GLU A 444 -17.19 -8.10 2.78
C GLU A 444 -17.01 -8.39 4.28
N GLY A 445 -17.75 -9.39 4.81
CA GLY A 445 -17.59 -9.85 6.18
C GLY A 445 -16.26 -10.57 6.42
N GLY A 446 -16.01 -10.96 7.68
CA GLY A 446 -14.82 -11.71 8.09
C GLY A 446 -14.57 -12.98 7.24
N ARG A 447 -13.30 -13.20 6.87
CA ARG A 447 -12.83 -14.38 6.13
C ARG A 447 -11.64 -15.01 6.83
N ALA A 448 -11.56 -16.33 6.86
CA ALA A 448 -10.41 -17.05 7.42
C ALA A 448 -9.06 -16.52 6.87
N PHE A 449 -8.17 -16.10 7.78
CA PHE A 449 -6.80 -15.68 7.45
C PHE A 449 -5.93 -16.85 6.98
N ALA A 450 -6.13 -18.01 7.60
CA ALA A 450 -5.54 -19.29 7.21
C ALA A 450 -6.60 -20.39 7.36
N PRO A 451 -6.48 -21.53 6.65
CA PRO A 451 -7.35 -22.67 6.91
C PRO A 451 -7.24 -23.13 8.37
N GLN A 452 -8.32 -23.00 9.14
CA GLN A 452 -8.39 -23.44 10.54
C GLN A 452 -9.29 -24.70 10.63
N GLN A 453 -8.68 -25.85 10.94
CA GLN A 453 -9.41 -27.12 11.09
C GLN A 453 -9.33 -27.61 12.53
N LEU A 454 -10.45 -28.11 13.04
CA LEU A 454 -10.56 -28.70 14.37
C LEU A 454 -10.97 -30.19 14.27
N PRO A 455 -10.51 -31.07 15.19
CA PRO A 455 -9.52 -30.83 16.24
C PRO A 455 -8.13 -30.43 15.69
N GLY A 456 -7.43 -29.51 16.37
CA GLY A 456 -6.22 -28.88 15.85
C GLY A 456 -5.78 -27.69 16.71
N ARG A 457 -4.70 -27.03 16.31
CA ARG A 457 -4.19 -25.81 16.97
C ARG A 457 -4.72 -24.57 16.26
N LEU A 458 -5.42 -23.73 17.01
CA LEU A 458 -5.80 -22.38 16.64
C LEU A 458 -4.72 -21.41 17.12
N VAL A 459 -4.01 -20.76 16.20
CA VAL A 459 -3.08 -19.66 16.55
C VAL A 459 -3.90 -18.41 16.83
N ALA A 460 -3.69 -17.76 17.98
CA ALA A 460 -4.54 -16.64 18.40
C ALA A 460 -4.46 -15.45 17.43
N ALA A 461 -3.28 -15.20 16.85
CA ALA A 461 -3.07 -14.12 15.90
C ALA A 461 -3.66 -14.41 14.48
N ASP A 462 -4.10 -15.64 14.21
CA ASP A 462 -4.69 -16.06 12.92
C ASP A 462 -6.22 -15.92 12.90
N TYR A 463 -6.74 -14.89 13.56
CA TYR A 463 -8.17 -14.52 13.49
C TYR A 463 -8.57 -14.15 12.06
N ASP A 464 -9.85 -14.03 11.77
CA ASP A 464 -10.33 -13.73 10.43
C ASP A 464 -9.77 -12.38 9.93
N MET A 465 -9.57 -12.25 8.61
CA MET A 465 -9.36 -10.97 7.93
C MET A 465 -10.70 -10.27 7.75
N GLY A 466 -10.72 -8.95 7.88
CA GLY A 466 -11.93 -8.15 7.66
C GLY A 466 -11.94 -6.90 8.53
N ARG A 467 -13.03 -6.14 8.48
CA ARG A 467 -13.19 -4.90 9.24
C ARG A 467 -13.30 -5.13 10.76
N ALA A 468 -12.92 -4.11 11.50
CA ALA A 468 -13.28 -3.98 12.91
C ALA A 468 -14.82 -4.01 13.06
N GLY A 469 -15.30 -4.70 14.09
CA GLY A 469 -16.72 -5.04 14.27
C GLY A 469 -17.19 -6.29 13.52
N SER A 470 -16.43 -6.80 12.54
CA SER A 470 -16.77 -8.04 11.81
C SER A 470 -15.82 -9.20 12.12
N ALA A 471 -14.50 -8.98 12.01
CA ALA A 471 -13.49 -10.01 12.21
C ALA A 471 -12.80 -9.91 13.60
N TYR A 472 -12.73 -8.70 14.13
CA TYR A 472 -12.20 -8.39 15.46
C TYR A 472 -12.85 -7.11 16.00
N HIS A 473 -12.62 -6.80 17.26
CA HIS A 473 -12.87 -5.49 17.85
C HIS A 473 -11.71 -5.14 18.77
N ASP A 474 -11.15 -3.96 18.53
CA ASP A 474 -10.06 -3.36 19.28
C ASP A 474 -10.42 -1.88 19.51
N THR A 475 -10.13 -1.38 20.70
CA THR A 475 -10.47 -0.01 21.12
C THR A 475 -9.65 1.05 20.37
N TYR A 476 -8.46 0.70 19.86
CA TYR A 476 -7.63 1.58 19.02
C TYR A 476 -7.21 0.89 17.72
N ALA A 477 -8.19 0.68 16.82
CA ALA A 477 -7.96 -0.09 15.61
C ALA A 477 -7.31 0.67 14.43
N GLN A 478 -7.14 1.99 14.52
CA GLN A 478 -6.60 2.82 13.43
C GLN A 478 -6.09 4.18 13.90
N ARG A 479 -5.22 4.80 13.09
CA ARG A 479 -4.77 6.18 13.29
C ARG A 479 -5.53 7.14 12.38
N THR A 480 -6.28 8.08 12.94
CA THR A 480 -7.03 9.11 12.17
C THR A 480 -6.44 10.51 12.31
N GLU A 481 -5.50 10.72 13.23
CA GLU A 481 -4.90 12.02 13.51
C GLU A 481 -3.42 12.11 13.07
N PHE A 482 -3.13 13.17 12.31
CA PHE A 482 -1.78 13.49 11.87
C PHE A 482 -0.90 13.91 13.06
N GLY A 483 0.35 13.46 13.10
CA GLY A 483 1.30 13.82 14.16
C GLY A 483 1.15 13.05 15.48
N GLN A 484 0.09 12.28 15.68
CA GLN A 484 -0.03 11.41 16.87
C GLN A 484 0.88 10.17 16.75
N PRO A 485 1.64 9.82 17.81
CA PRO A 485 2.59 8.69 17.76
C PRO A 485 1.94 7.32 18.02
N GLU A 486 0.64 7.27 18.31
CA GLU A 486 -0.07 6.05 18.72
C GLU A 486 -0.19 5.03 17.59
N SER A 487 0.25 3.80 17.86
CA SER A 487 0.29 2.67 16.92
C SER A 487 -0.99 1.86 17.05
N TRP A 488 -1.70 1.58 15.95
CA TRP A 488 -2.94 0.78 15.95
C TRP A 488 -2.71 -0.71 16.20
N ASN A 489 -1.47 -1.15 16.07
CA ASN A 489 -0.99 -2.44 16.58
C ASN A 489 0.33 -2.10 17.25
N GLN A 490 0.34 -2.05 18.57
CA GLN A 490 1.49 -1.61 19.36
C GLN A 490 2.65 -2.60 19.28
N GLY A 491 2.36 -3.88 19.02
CA GLY A 491 3.37 -4.89 18.76
C GLY A 491 3.97 -4.82 17.34
N ARG A 492 3.29 -4.15 16.40
CA ARG A 492 3.75 -3.85 15.01
C ARG A 492 4.21 -5.07 14.20
N GLN A 493 3.66 -6.24 14.50
CA GLN A 493 4.08 -7.49 13.90
C GLN A 493 2.89 -8.24 13.31
N TYR A 494 3.23 -9.16 12.39
CA TYR A 494 2.36 -10.20 11.84
C TYR A 494 1.25 -9.73 10.88
N ARG A 495 0.42 -8.77 11.30
CA ARG A 495 -0.77 -8.27 10.58
C ARG A 495 -0.87 -6.75 10.67
N ASN A 496 -1.58 -6.17 9.71
CA ASN A 496 -1.80 -4.72 9.64
C ASN A 496 -3.15 -4.29 10.23
N ASP A 497 -3.88 -5.23 10.81
CA ASP A 497 -5.12 -4.97 11.53
C ASP A 497 -4.86 -4.26 12.87
N GLY A 498 -5.95 -3.79 13.49
CA GLY A 498 -5.93 -3.06 14.75
C GLY A 498 -5.68 -3.89 16.00
N VAL A 499 -5.59 -5.21 15.91
CA VAL A 499 -5.34 -6.05 17.10
C VAL A 499 -3.87 -5.98 17.48
N ASP A 500 -3.61 -5.80 18.76
CA ASP A 500 -2.27 -5.82 19.32
C ASP A 500 -1.61 -7.21 19.27
N ILE A 501 -0.52 -7.31 18.50
CA ILE A 501 0.20 -8.58 18.28
C ILE A 501 1.69 -8.42 18.57
N SER A 502 2.15 -9.07 19.63
CA SER A 502 3.54 -8.99 20.12
C SER A 502 4.34 -10.25 19.77
N PRO A 503 5.67 -10.13 19.51
CA PRO A 503 6.55 -11.29 19.37
C PRO A 503 6.67 -12.07 20.69
N VAL A 504 6.95 -13.37 20.56
CA VAL A 504 7.09 -14.29 21.70
C VAL A 504 8.36 -15.13 21.55
N ALA A 505 9.14 -15.23 22.64
CA ALA A 505 10.38 -16.01 22.67
C ALA A 505 10.20 -17.44 23.19
N ASP A 506 9.07 -17.74 23.84
CA ASP A 506 8.78 -19.06 24.39
C ASP A 506 8.72 -20.15 23.29
N PRO A 507 9.56 -21.20 23.37
CA PRO A 507 9.64 -22.21 22.31
C PRO A 507 8.41 -23.13 22.22
N LYS A 508 7.53 -23.10 23.23
CA LYS A 508 6.25 -23.83 23.23
C LYS A 508 5.10 -22.98 22.69
N ALA A 509 5.29 -21.67 22.58
CA ALA A 509 4.35 -20.75 21.98
C ALA A 509 4.52 -20.72 20.45
N HIS A 510 3.56 -20.09 19.78
CA HIS A 510 3.77 -19.53 18.46
C HIS A 510 4.71 -18.32 18.58
N ASN A 511 5.38 -17.92 17.49
CA ASN A 511 6.34 -16.81 17.50
C ASN A 511 5.71 -15.42 17.76
N VAL A 512 4.38 -15.36 17.82
CA VAL A 512 3.60 -14.18 18.20
C VAL A 512 2.43 -14.57 19.11
N ALA A 513 1.87 -13.58 19.80
CA ALA A 513 0.66 -13.68 20.60
C ALA A 513 -0.20 -12.44 20.45
N VAL A 514 -1.50 -12.61 20.68
CA VAL A 514 -2.41 -11.48 20.91
C VAL A 514 -2.16 -10.96 22.33
N ASP A 515 -2.04 -9.65 22.44
CA ASP A 515 -1.58 -8.92 23.63
C ASP A 515 -2.50 -7.72 23.90
N MET A 516 -2.25 -6.99 24.99
CA MET A 516 -2.90 -5.71 25.34
C MET A 516 -4.44 -5.73 25.23
N LEU A 517 -5.01 -6.89 25.45
CA LEU A 517 -6.44 -7.14 25.40
C LEU A 517 -7.17 -6.34 26.49
N GLU A 518 -8.01 -5.40 26.08
CA GLU A 518 -8.87 -4.59 26.94
C GLU A 518 -10.28 -5.20 27.10
N PRO A 519 -11.03 -4.84 28.16
CA PRO A 519 -12.38 -5.38 28.37
C PRO A 519 -13.30 -5.20 27.16
N ASN A 520 -13.99 -6.28 26.79
CA ASN A 520 -14.91 -6.37 25.65
C ASN A 520 -14.27 -6.40 24.25
N GLU A 521 -12.95 -6.33 24.13
CA GLU A 521 -12.27 -6.64 22.87
C GLU A 521 -12.43 -8.12 22.51
N TRP A 522 -12.37 -8.40 21.21
CA TRP A 522 -12.53 -9.77 20.73
C TRP A 522 -11.88 -10.01 19.37
N VAL A 523 -11.56 -11.28 19.13
CA VAL A 523 -11.11 -11.79 17.84
C VAL A 523 -11.94 -13.01 17.44
N GLN A 524 -12.25 -13.14 16.15
CA GLN A 524 -13.10 -14.20 15.61
C GLN A 524 -12.35 -15.10 14.62
N TYR A 525 -12.73 -16.37 14.55
CA TYR A 525 -12.12 -17.37 13.69
C TYR A 525 -13.20 -18.20 12.99
N SER A 526 -13.16 -18.22 11.67
CA SER A 526 -13.91 -19.15 10.84
C SER A 526 -13.18 -20.50 10.84
N VAL A 527 -13.80 -21.53 11.42
CA VAL A 527 -13.19 -22.87 11.58
C VAL A 527 -14.05 -23.96 10.96
N GLU A 528 -13.41 -25.03 10.49
CA GLU A 528 -14.07 -26.27 10.06
C GLU A 528 -13.81 -27.38 11.09
N VAL A 529 -14.85 -27.85 11.77
CA VAL A 529 -14.77 -29.02 12.63
C VAL A 529 -14.98 -30.26 11.79
N THR A 530 -13.87 -30.90 11.43
CA THR A 530 -13.86 -32.03 10.48
C THR A 530 -14.56 -33.28 11.01
N GLN A 531 -14.64 -33.44 12.33
CA GLN A 531 -15.29 -34.59 12.99
C GLN A 531 -15.90 -34.16 14.32
N PRO A 532 -17.13 -34.62 14.64
CA PRO A 532 -17.75 -34.27 15.90
C PRO A 532 -17.13 -35.07 17.06
N GLY A 533 -17.15 -34.50 18.26
CA GLY A 533 -16.78 -35.21 19.49
C GLY A 533 -16.09 -34.36 20.54
N PHE A 534 -15.70 -35.01 21.63
CA PHE A 534 -15.04 -34.36 22.76
C PHE A 534 -13.59 -34.00 22.43
N CYS A 535 -13.24 -32.75 22.70
CA CYS A 535 -11.89 -32.24 22.63
C CYS A 535 -11.47 -31.69 24.00
N GLN A 536 -10.31 -32.12 24.48
CA GLN A 536 -9.60 -31.46 25.56
C GLN A 536 -9.04 -30.14 25.01
N LEU A 537 -9.30 -29.05 25.72
CA LEU A 537 -8.78 -27.74 25.33
C LEU A 537 -7.53 -27.43 26.15
N GLN A 538 -6.50 -26.92 25.49
CA GLN A 538 -5.33 -26.33 26.13
C GLN A 538 -5.07 -24.95 25.56
N ALA A 539 -4.57 -24.02 26.37
CA ALA A 539 -4.23 -22.68 25.92
C ALA A 539 -2.84 -22.27 26.42
N ARG A 540 -1.99 -21.75 25.53
CA ARG A 540 -0.68 -21.20 25.89
C ARG A 540 -0.82 -19.71 26.13
N VAL A 541 -0.67 -19.31 27.39
CA VAL A 541 -0.98 -17.98 27.88
C VAL A 541 0.11 -17.44 28.80
N ALA A 542 0.17 -16.12 28.93
CA ALA A 542 0.94 -15.40 29.93
C ALA A 542 0.07 -14.31 30.55
N ASN A 543 0.38 -13.90 31.79
CA ASN A 543 -0.24 -12.77 32.45
C ASN A 543 0.79 -12.13 33.39
N ALA A 544 1.40 -11.04 32.93
CA ALA A 544 2.40 -10.31 33.70
C ALA A 544 1.81 -9.36 34.74
N THR A 545 0.48 -9.21 34.78
CA THR A 545 -0.21 -8.35 35.74
C THR A 545 -0.35 -9.04 37.11
N ALA A 546 -0.63 -8.26 38.14
CA ALA A 546 -0.84 -8.78 39.50
C ALA A 546 -2.24 -9.40 39.70
N THR A 547 -3.17 -9.17 38.78
CA THR A 547 -4.56 -9.63 38.86
C THR A 547 -4.82 -10.81 37.95
N VAL A 548 -5.84 -11.60 38.25
CA VAL A 548 -6.32 -12.65 37.35
C VAL A 548 -6.88 -11.98 36.08
N ALA A 549 -6.54 -12.53 34.92
CA ALA A 549 -7.14 -12.16 33.64
C ALA A 549 -8.13 -13.24 33.19
N ARG A 550 -9.15 -12.87 32.42
CA ARG A 550 -10.21 -13.78 31.97
C ARG A 550 -10.55 -13.59 30.50
N LEU A 551 -10.51 -14.69 29.75
CA LEU A 551 -10.96 -14.73 28.37
C LEU A 551 -12.13 -15.73 28.24
N GLN A 552 -13.13 -15.39 27.44
CA GLN A 552 -14.27 -16.25 27.14
C GLN A 552 -14.17 -16.73 25.69
N LEU A 553 -14.09 -18.04 25.49
CA LEU A 553 -14.22 -18.66 24.18
C LEU A 553 -15.69 -18.99 23.92
N LEU A 554 -16.20 -18.53 22.78
CA LEU A 554 -17.54 -18.78 22.29
C LEU A 554 -17.49 -19.65 21.02
N LEU A 555 -18.50 -20.50 20.83
CA LEU A 555 -18.77 -21.24 19.59
C LEU A 555 -20.16 -20.84 19.10
N ASP A 556 -20.24 -20.26 17.90
CA ASP A 556 -21.48 -19.74 17.31
C ASP A 556 -22.25 -18.80 18.26
N GLY A 557 -21.51 -17.96 19.00
CA GLY A 557 -22.04 -17.02 19.98
C GLY A 557 -22.37 -17.63 21.35
N GLN A 558 -22.29 -18.95 21.52
CA GLN A 558 -22.56 -19.63 22.79
C GLN A 558 -21.28 -19.88 23.60
N PRO A 559 -21.29 -19.74 24.94
CA PRO A 559 -20.12 -20.03 25.77
C PRO A 559 -19.60 -21.47 25.63
N LEU A 560 -18.36 -21.60 25.17
CA LEU A 560 -17.67 -22.88 25.03
C LEU A 560 -16.78 -23.16 26.26
N ALA A 561 -15.86 -22.23 26.57
CA ALA A 561 -14.94 -22.36 27.69
C ALA A 561 -14.50 -20.99 28.23
N GLU A 562 -14.24 -20.90 29.53
CA GLU A 562 -13.60 -19.74 30.16
C GLU A 562 -12.12 -20.06 30.44
N LEU A 563 -11.23 -19.16 30.07
CA LEU A 563 -9.80 -19.21 30.38
C LEU A 563 -9.55 -18.28 31.55
N VAL A 564 -9.32 -18.84 32.73
CA VAL A 564 -8.88 -18.10 33.92
C VAL A 564 -7.36 -18.11 33.94
N VAL A 565 -6.75 -16.95 33.69
CA VAL A 565 -5.29 -16.81 33.54
C VAL A 565 -4.73 -16.15 34.80
N PRO A 566 -4.21 -16.92 35.77
CA PRO A 566 -3.56 -16.35 36.95
C PRO A 566 -2.26 -15.61 36.56
N PRO A 567 -1.77 -14.69 37.41
CA PRO A 567 -0.45 -14.11 37.23
C PRO A 567 0.63 -15.17 36.99
N THR A 568 1.37 -15.05 35.90
CA THR A 568 2.47 -15.97 35.56
C THR A 568 3.84 -15.44 35.98
N GLY A 569 3.90 -14.20 36.46
CA GLY A 569 5.11 -13.50 36.87
C GLY A 569 5.51 -12.40 35.88
N PRO A 570 6.46 -11.53 36.26
CA PRO A 570 6.88 -10.42 35.41
C PRO A 570 7.58 -10.92 34.13
N GLY A 571 7.38 -10.20 33.03
CA GLY A 571 8.04 -10.48 31.75
C GLY A 571 7.35 -11.56 30.91
N ASP A 572 8.14 -12.32 30.14
CA ASP A 572 7.66 -13.27 29.13
C ASP A 572 7.52 -14.70 29.69
N VAL A 573 6.81 -14.86 30.82
CA VAL A 573 6.62 -16.17 31.47
C VAL A 573 5.30 -16.82 31.02
N TRP A 574 5.41 -17.95 30.32
CA TRP A 574 4.28 -18.64 29.70
C TRP A 574 3.91 -19.95 30.39
N THR A 575 2.61 -20.17 30.58
CA THR A 575 2.04 -21.42 31.10
C THR A 575 1.04 -22.02 30.10
N THR A 576 0.74 -23.32 30.27
CA THR A 576 -0.31 -24.00 29.49
C THR A 576 -1.47 -24.31 30.41
N LEU A 577 -2.60 -23.66 30.18
CA LEU A 577 -3.85 -23.98 30.85
C LEU A 577 -4.46 -25.23 30.22
N THR A 578 -5.05 -26.08 31.04
CA THR A 578 -5.83 -27.25 30.60
C THR A 578 -7.28 -27.05 31.03
N LEU A 579 -8.20 -26.98 30.08
CA LEU A 579 -9.61 -26.66 30.29
C LEU A 579 -10.48 -27.92 30.12
N PRO A 580 -11.62 -28.05 30.81
CA PRO A 580 -12.48 -29.24 30.68
C PRO A 580 -12.83 -29.59 29.23
N ALA A 581 -12.90 -30.88 28.92
CA ALA A 581 -13.23 -31.34 27.59
C ALA A 581 -14.61 -30.82 27.11
N LYS A 582 -14.68 -30.41 25.84
CA LYS A 582 -15.89 -29.85 25.23
C LYS A 582 -16.27 -30.67 24.00
N ASN A 583 -17.56 -30.93 23.86
CA ASN A 583 -18.08 -31.58 22.66
C ASN A 583 -18.22 -30.56 21.54
N LEU A 584 -17.57 -30.80 20.41
CA LEU A 584 -17.68 -29.95 19.22
C LEU A 584 -18.59 -30.61 18.18
N PRO A 585 -19.61 -29.91 17.67
CA PRO A 585 -20.36 -30.33 16.49
C PRO A 585 -19.47 -30.26 15.23
N ALA A 586 -19.75 -31.10 14.24
CA ALA A 586 -19.03 -31.07 12.96
C ALA A 586 -19.61 -30.02 12.01
N GLY A 587 -18.74 -29.51 11.13
CA GLY A 587 -19.09 -28.53 10.10
C GLY A 587 -18.38 -27.19 10.30
N ALA A 588 -18.86 -26.19 9.55
CA ALA A 588 -18.36 -24.82 9.62
C ALA A 588 -18.93 -24.11 10.85
N HIS A 589 -18.05 -23.47 11.63
CA HIS A 589 -18.39 -22.76 12.86
C HIS A 589 -17.62 -21.45 13.00
N GLN A 590 -18.14 -20.57 13.85
CA GLN A 590 -17.43 -19.36 14.28
C GLN A 590 -16.97 -19.52 15.73
N LEU A 591 -15.65 -19.45 15.95
CA LEU A 591 -15.09 -19.29 17.28
C LEU A 591 -14.84 -17.81 17.56
N ARG A 592 -15.14 -17.35 18.78
CA ARG A 592 -14.80 -15.99 19.20
C ARG A 592 -14.14 -16.02 20.56
N LEU A 593 -12.98 -15.36 20.67
CA LEU A 593 -12.30 -15.14 21.94
C LEU A 593 -12.59 -13.71 22.39
N VAL A 594 -13.21 -13.55 23.55
CA VAL A 594 -13.63 -12.26 24.11
C VAL A 594 -12.90 -12.00 25.42
N THR A 595 -12.35 -10.79 25.57
CA THR A 595 -11.72 -10.35 26.81
C THR A 595 -12.77 -9.95 27.84
N LYS A 596 -12.75 -10.59 29.01
CA LYS A 596 -13.64 -10.27 30.14
C LYS A 596 -12.91 -9.43 31.18
N GLU A 597 -11.72 -9.87 31.56
CA GLU A 597 -10.79 -9.15 32.45
C GLU A 597 -9.43 -9.10 31.74
N PRO A 598 -8.80 -7.91 31.67
CA PRO A 598 -7.61 -7.68 30.85
C PRO A 598 -6.34 -8.30 31.47
N GLY A 599 -5.23 -8.25 30.73
CA GLY A 599 -3.89 -8.65 31.21
C GLY A 599 -3.40 -10.00 30.69
N ALA A 600 -4.25 -10.78 30.03
CA ALA A 600 -3.85 -12.02 29.38
C ALA A 600 -3.15 -11.75 28.04
N ARG A 601 -2.06 -12.47 27.80
CA ARG A 601 -1.45 -12.69 26.48
C ARG A 601 -1.76 -14.12 26.05
N ILE A 602 -2.15 -14.31 24.81
CA ILE A 602 -2.52 -15.64 24.30
C ILE A 602 -1.83 -15.94 22.97
N SER A 603 -1.15 -17.08 22.92
CA SER A 603 -0.43 -17.52 21.74
C SER A 603 -1.26 -18.47 20.88
N TRP A 604 -1.84 -19.50 21.49
CA TRP A 604 -2.66 -20.49 20.79
C TRP A 604 -3.64 -21.18 21.72
N VAL A 605 -4.69 -21.77 21.12
CA VAL A 605 -5.62 -22.73 21.74
C VAL A 605 -5.52 -24.05 20.97
N LEU A 606 -5.27 -25.16 21.67
CA LEU A 606 -5.22 -26.50 21.10
C LEU A 606 -6.49 -27.26 21.47
N PHE A 607 -7.11 -27.87 20.46
CA PHE A 607 -8.23 -28.78 20.60
C PHE A 607 -7.73 -30.20 20.32
N GLU A 608 -7.47 -30.97 21.37
CA GLU A 608 -6.99 -32.34 21.26
C GLU A 608 -8.16 -33.31 21.44
N ARG A 609 -8.37 -34.22 20.49
CA ARG A 609 -9.47 -35.18 20.58
C ARG A 609 -9.26 -36.10 21.77
N VAL A 610 -10.32 -36.32 22.54
CA VAL A 610 -10.33 -37.28 23.64
C VAL A 610 -11.50 -38.26 23.52
N PRO A 611 -11.37 -39.49 24.07
CA PRO A 611 -12.51 -40.39 24.21
C PRO A 611 -13.61 -39.75 25.07
N LEU A 612 -14.85 -40.26 24.93
CA LEU A 612 -15.97 -39.87 25.80
C LEU A 612 -15.54 -39.90 27.27
N PRO A 613 -15.72 -38.82 28.04
CA PRO A 613 -15.46 -38.86 29.47
C PRO A 613 -16.31 -39.98 30.08
N LYS A 614 -15.67 -40.97 30.72
CA LYS A 614 -16.39 -42.06 31.41
C LYS A 614 -17.28 -41.41 32.47
N ALA A 615 -18.59 -41.66 32.41
CA ALA A 615 -19.52 -41.23 33.46
C ALA A 615 -18.98 -41.75 34.80
N SER A 616 -18.80 -40.86 35.78
CA SER A 616 -18.47 -41.26 37.14
C SER A 616 -19.57 -42.21 37.62
N ALA A 617 -19.17 -43.42 38.03
CA ALA A 617 -20.09 -44.42 38.57
C ALA A 617 -20.91 -43.79 39.70
N PRO A 618 -22.23 -44.09 39.81
CA PRO A 618 -23.01 -43.58 40.92
C PRO A 618 -22.36 -44.04 42.22
N VAL A 619 -22.08 -43.09 43.12
CA VAL A 619 -21.67 -43.40 44.49
C VAL A 619 -22.85 -44.13 45.12
N SER A 620 -22.72 -45.45 45.26
CA SER A 620 -23.63 -46.25 46.07
C SER A 620 -23.40 -45.87 47.53
N GLY A 621 -24.15 -44.89 48.01
CA GLY A 621 -24.27 -44.61 49.44
C GLY A 621 -24.96 -45.79 50.11
N THR A 622 -24.22 -46.62 50.83
CA THR A 622 -24.78 -47.50 51.85
C THR A 622 -25.13 -46.63 53.05
N MET A 623 -26.43 -46.45 53.29
CA MET A 623 -26.93 -46.15 54.63
C MET A 623 -26.75 -47.39 55.50
N GLN A 624 -25.92 -47.29 56.53
CA GLN A 624 -26.10 -47.95 57.82
C GLN A 624 -25.64 -47.02 58.93
#